data_AF-A0A1E5GQS9-F1
#
_entry.id   AF-A0A1E5GQS9-F1
#
_cell.length_a   1.000
_cell.length_b   1.000
_cell.length_c   1.000
_cell.angle_alpha   90.00
_cell.angle_beta   90.00
_cell.angle_gamma   90.00
#
_symmetry.space_group_name_H-M   'P 1'
#
loop_
_entity.id
_entity.type
_entity.pdbx_description
1 polymer ?
#
loop_
_entity_poly.entity_id
_entity_poly.type
_entity_poly.pdbx_seq_one_letter_code
_entity_poly.pdbx_strand_id
1 'polypeptide(L)'
;MGYTDIKEMFQDAKNLATGANDLQLKNVLLEIQTAVYELQEENRELRDTIHDLENEKILDSELEFHQGVYTRGNEVFCNVCRDRNKQLSRVRFAKKHENGTNVYICDVCKTWRFSDIED
;
A
#
# COMPACT_ATOMS: atom_id res chain seq x y z
N MET A 1 6.02 -25.13 -14.51
CA MET A 1 6.68 -23.81 -14.45
C MET A 1 5.65 -22.82 -14.93
N GLY A 2 5.03 -22.08 -14.01
CA GLY A 2 4.00 -21.10 -14.32
C GLY A 2 4.62 -19.71 -14.36
N TYR A 3 4.09 -18.84 -15.20
CA TYR A 3 4.53 -17.47 -15.30
C TYR A 3 4.16 -16.68 -14.05
N THR A 4 5.11 -15.92 -13.51
CA THR A 4 4.91 -15.04 -12.36
C THR A 4 4.59 -13.61 -12.73
N ASP A 5 4.93 -13.20 -13.97
CA ASP A 5 4.65 -11.86 -14.51
C ASP A 5 3.91 -11.99 -15.86
N ILE A 6 2.79 -11.28 -15.98
CA ILE A 6 2.00 -11.18 -17.21
C ILE A 6 2.86 -10.61 -18.36
N LYS A 7 3.83 -9.73 -18.06
CA LYS A 7 4.73 -9.17 -19.08
C LYS A 7 5.63 -10.26 -19.69
N GLU A 8 6.09 -11.21 -18.90
CA GLU A 8 6.88 -12.35 -19.37
C GLU A 8 6.03 -13.26 -20.27
N MET A 9 4.77 -13.51 -19.90
CA MET A 9 3.82 -14.28 -20.75
C MET A 9 3.63 -13.65 -22.12
N PHE A 10 3.40 -12.34 -22.16
CA PHE A 10 3.20 -11.63 -23.42
C PHE A 10 4.47 -11.60 -24.28
N GLN A 11 5.64 -11.48 -23.65
CA GLN A 11 6.91 -11.48 -24.36
C GLN A 11 7.21 -12.84 -24.99
N ASP A 12 6.92 -13.93 -24.28
CA ASP A 12 7.05 -15.29 -24.80
C ASP A 12 6.06 -15.56 -25.93
N ALA A 13 4.79 -15.15 -25.78
CA ALA A 13 3.78 -15.26 -26.82
C ALA A 13 4.20 -14.48 -28.09
N LYS A 14 4.76 -13.28 -27.93
CA LYS A 14 5.28 -12.46 -29.04
C LYS A 14 6.47 -13.12 -29.74
N ASN A 15 7.39 -13.71 -28.99
CA ASN A 15 8.54 -14.43 -29.55
C ASN A 15 8.08 -15.67 -30.34
N LEU A 16 7.10 -16.41 -29.81
CA LEU A 16 6.50 -17.57 -30.47
C LEU A 16 5.82 -17.18 -31.79
N ALA A 17 5.02 -16.10 -31.78
CA ALA A 17 4.36 -15.58 -32.98
C ALA A 17 5.36 -15.08 -34.03
N THR A 18 6.47 -14.49 -33.58
CA THR A 18 7.56 -14.06 -34.47
C THR A 18 8.26 -15.27 -35.11
N GLY A 19 8.47 -16.36 -34.36
CA GLY A 19 9.02 -17.61 -34.87
C GLY A 19 8.10 -18.33 -35.87
N ALA A 20 6.78 -18.18 -35.73
CA ALA A 20 5.79 -18.71 -36.66
C ALA A 20 5.59 -17.84 -37.92
N ASN A 21 6.21 -16.66 -37.97
CA ASN A 21 6.08 -15.68 -39.05
C ASN A 21 4.62 -15.23 -39.33
N ASP A 22 3.74 -15.34 -38.33
CA ASP A 22 2.34 -14.94 -38.41
C ASP A 22 2.18 -13.47 -38.02
N LEU A 23 2.11 -12.62 -39.04
CA LEU A 23 1.96 -11.17 -38.88
C LEU A 23 0.62 -10.75 -38.25
N GLN A 24 -0.45 -11.51 -38.50
CA GLN A 24 -1.76 -11.21 -37.92
C GLN A 24 -1.75 -11.48 -36.42
N LEU A 25 -1.22 -12.63 -36.01
CA LEU A 25 -1.06 -12.97 -34.61
C LEU A 25 -0.17 -11.96 -33.87
N LYS A 26 0.92 -11.50 -34.52
CA LYS A 26 1.82 -10.49 -33.96
C LYS A 26 1.10 -9.15 -33.71
N ASN A 27 0.28 -8.69 -34.65
CA ASN A 27 -0.46 -7.43 -34.49
C ASN A 27 -1.47 -7.51 -33.34
N VAL A 28 -2.26 -8.60 -33.30
CA VAL A 28 -3.23 -8.82 -32.20
C VAL A 28 -2.52 -8.91 -30.84
N LEU A 29 -1.38 -9.58 -30.76
CA LEU A 29 -0.59 -9.65 -29.52
C LEU A 29 -0.06 -8.28 -29.07
N LEU A 30 0.34 -7.42 -30.00
CA LEU A 30 0.79 -6.05 -29.68
C LEU A 30 -0.37 -5.19 -29.19
N GLU A 31 -1.55 -5.28 -29.80
CA GLU A 31 -2.75 -4.57 -29.36
C GLU A 31 -3.18 -5.00 -27.96
N ILE A 32 -3.22 -6.31 -27.70
CA ILE A 32 -3.52 -6.84 -26.36
C ILE A 32 -2.45 -6.39 -25.37
N GLN A 33 -1.17 -6.43 -25.75
CA GLN A 33 -0.08 -5.97 -24.89
C GLN A 33 -0.28 -4.50 -24.49
N THR A 34 -0.62 -3.61 -25.43
CA THR A 34 -0.92 -2.20 -25.15
C THR A 34 -2.10 -2.04 -24.20
N ALA A 35 -3.23 -2.68 -24.48
CA ALA A 35 -4.43 -2.60 -23.64
C ALA A 35 -4.17 -3.12 -22.21
N VAL A 36 -3.37 -4.18 -22.08
CA VAL A 36 -2.97 -4.71 -20.76
C VAL A 36 -2.07 -3.72 -20.01
N TYR A 37 -1.14 -3.05 -20.69
CA TYR A 37 -0.31 -2.02 -20.06
C TYR A 37 -1.15 -0.85 -19.55
N GLU A 38 -2.08 -0.35 -20.37
CA GLU A 38 -2.99 0.74 -19.99
C GLU A 38 -3.85 0.35 -18.78
N LEU A 39 -4.45 -0.84 -18.80
CA LEU A 39 -5.23 -1.35 -17.66
C LEU A 39 -4.36 -1.54 -16.41
N GLN A 40 -3.10 -1.95 -16.54
CA GLN A 40 -2.18 -2.07 -15.40
C GLN A 40 -1.85 -0.70 -14.80
N GLU A 41 -1.66 0.31 -15.64
CA GLU A 41 -1.39 1.68 -15.22
C GLU A 41 -2.61 2.30 -14.54
N GLU A 42 -3.80 2.18 -15.13
CA GLU A 42 -5.05 2.64 -14.52
C GLU A 42 -5.31 1.94 -13.18
N ASN A 43 -5.09 0.62 -13.09
CA ASN A 43 -5.21 -0.10 -11.83
C ASN A 43 -4.22 0.40 -10.75
N ARG A 44 -3.04 0.87 -11.15
CA ARG A 44 -2.06 1.45 -10.23
C ARG A 44 -2.55 2.81 -9.74
N GLU A 45 -3.02 3.67 -10.64
CA GLU A 45 -3.54 4.99 -10.30
C GLU A 45 -4.79 4.92 -9.42
N LEU A 46 -5.70 3.97 -9.70
CA LEU A 46 -6.88 3.73 -8.88
C LEU A 46 -6.50 3.27 -7.47
N ARG A 47 -5.48 2.40 -7.34
CA ARG A 47 -4.97 2.00 -6.02
C ARG A 47 -4.40 3.19 -5.26
N ASP A 48 -3.57 4.01 -5.92
CA ASP A 48 -3.01 5.22 -5.31
C ASP A 48 -4.13 6.20 -4.89
N THR A 49 -5.16 6.39 -5.72
CA THR A 49 -6.32 7.23 -5.41
C THR A 49 -7.12 6.70 -4.21
N ILE A 50 -7.37 5.39 -4.15
CA ILE A 50 -8.03 4.77 -2.99
C ILE A 50 -7.22 5.03 -1.72
N HIS A 51 -5.89 4.90 -1.77
CA HIS A 51 -5.03 5.16 -0.62
C HIS A 51 -5.08 6.63 -0.18
N ASP A 52 -5.13 7.57 -1.12
CA ASP A 52 -5.23 8.99 -0.80
C ASP A 52 -6.59 9.32 -0.17
N LEU A 53 -7.69 8.80 -0.71
CA LEU A 53 -9.04 8.97 -0.14
C LEU A 53 -9.18 8.33 1.24
N GLU A 54 -8.58 7.16 1.47
CA GLU A 54 -8.56 6.52 2.78
C GLU A 54 -7.76 7.33 3.80
N ASN A 55 -6.63 7.90 3.39
CA ASN A 55 -5.85 8.80 4.23
C ASN A 55 -6.62 10.09 4.53
N GLU A 56 -7.27 10.69 3.55
CA GLU A 56 -8.16 11.86 3.75
C GLU A 56 -9.29 11.51 4.70
N LYS A 57 -9.95 10.35 4.56
CA LYS A 57 -11.00 9.91 5.49
C LYS A 57 -10.49 9.71 6.91
N ILE A 58 -9.24 9.30 7.08
CA ILE A 58 -8.63 9.20 8.40
C ILE A 58 -8.34 10.61 8.95
N LEU A 59 -7.82 11.53 8.14
CA LEU A 59 -7.60 12.93 8.53
C LEU A 59 -8.89 13.69 8.85
N ASP A 60 -9.94 13.47 8.07
CA ASP A 60 -11.27 14.07 8.23
C ASP A 60 -12.00 13.56 9.49
N SER A 61 -11.57 12.43 10.03
CA SER A 61 -12.20 11.79 11.19
C SER A 61 -11.70 12.24 12.57
N GLU A 62 -11.32 13.51 12.73
CA GLU A 62 -10.85 14.07 14.02
C GLU A 62 -9.64 13.30 14.60
N LEU A 63 -8.57 13.11 13.83
CA LEU A 63 -7.33 12.57 14.39
C LEU A 63 -6.76 13.53 15.45
N GLU A 64 -6.69 13.07 16.69
CA GLU A 64 -6.03 13.80 17.75
C GLU A 64 -4.59 13.32 17.90
N PHE A 65 -3.66 14.27 17.98
CA PHE A 65 -2.23 13.96 18.18
C PHE A 65 -1.89 13.96 19.68
N HIS A 66 -1.38 12.83 20.18
CA HIS A 66 -1.02 12.61 21.59
C HIS A 66 0.46 12.22 21.70
N GLN A 67 1.34 13.22 21.63
CA GLN A 67 2.80 13.15 21.87
C GLN A 67 3.59 12.03 21.19
N GLY A 68 3.24 11.63 19.97
CA GLY A 68 4.02 10.64 19.22
C GLY A 68 3.18 9.56 18.56
N VAL A 69 1.87 9.63 18.77
CA VAL A 69 0.87 8.82 18.09
C VAL A 69 -0.31 9.72 17.68
N TYR A 70 -1.07 9.27 16.69
CA TYR A 70 -2.39 9.81 16.43
C TYR A 70 -3.44 8.88 17.02
N THR A 71 -4.57 9.42 17.45
CA THR A 71 -5.73 8.66 17.91
C THR A 71 -6.96 9.03 17.12
N ARG A 72 -7.85 8.06 16.96
CA ARG A 72 -9.18 8.24 16.38
C ARG A 72 -10.12 7.33 17.14
N GLY A 73 -10.91 7.89 18.06
CA GLY A 73 -11.67 7.09 19.03
C GLY A 73 -10.72 6.14 19.78
N ASN A 74 -10.99 4.83 19.71
CA ASN A 74 -10.19 3.81 20.41
C ASN A 74 -8.96 3.31 19.61
N GLU A 75 -8.75 3.80 18.38
CA GLU A 75 -7.65 3.35 17.53
C GLU A 75 -6.44 4.27 17.66
N VAL A 76 -5.24 3.68 17.80
CA VAL A 76 -3.97 4.41 17.96
C VAL A 76 -3.04 4.10 16.79
N PHE A 77 -2.47 5.15 16.20
CA PHE A 77 -1.65 5.11 14.99
C PHE A 77 -0.27 5.74 15.19
N CYS A 78 0.72 5.26 14.44
CA CYS A 78 2.07 5.81 14.44
C CYS A 78 2.05 7.16 13.76
N ASN A 79 2.67 8.16 14.38
CA ASN A 79 2.77 9.50 13.79
C ASN A 79 3.73 9.60 12.59
N VAL A 80 4.63 8.61 12.43
CA VAL A 80 5.64 8.60 11.35
C VAL A 80 5.34 7.53 10.30
N CYS A 81 4.91 6.35 10.72
CA CYS A 81 4.87 5.21 9.82
C CYS A 81 3.56 5.11 9.07
N ARG A 82 3.70 4.79 7.79
CA ARG A 82 2.63 4.30 6.95
C ARG A 82 2.89 2.85 6.57
N ASP A 83 1.84 2.11 6.28
CA ASP A 83 1.94 0.72 5.86
C ASP A 83 2.31 0.62 4.36
N ARG A 84 2.30 -0.59 3.80
CA ARG A 84 2.61 -0.80 2.37
C ARG A 84 1.61 -0.12 1.43
N ASN A 85 0.42 0.19 1.94
CA ASN A 85 -0.67 0.84 1.25
C ASN A 85 -0.70 2.36 1.54
N LYS A 86 0.39 2.92 2.08
CA LYS A 86 0.50 4.34 2.48
C LYS A 86 -0.53 4.79 3.52
N GLN A 87 -1.24 3.89 4.18
CA GLN A 87 -2.18 4.20 5.26
C GLN A 87 -1.44 4.38 6.58
N LEU A 88 -1.99 5.14 7.53
CA LEU A 88 -1.40 5.26 8.87
C LEU A 88 -1.25 3.88 9.53
N SER A 89 -0.03 3.57 9.96
CA SER A 89 0.26 2.29 10.60
C SER A 89 -0.24 2.27 12.02
N ARG A 90 -1.07 1.27 12.37
CA ARG A 90 -1.49 1.06 13.75
C ARG A 90 -0.29 0.77 14.66
N VAL A 91 -0.41 1.20 15.91
CA VAL A 91 0.53 0.85 16.97
C VAL A 91 -0.19 0.00 18.01
N ARG A 92 0.56 -0.84 18.71
CA ARG A 92 0.04 -1.67 19.80
C ARG A 92 0.50 -1.11 21.13
N PHE A 93 -0.38 -1.11 22.13
CA PHE A 93 0.05 -0.79 23.50
C PHE A 93 1.11 -1.80 23.94
N ALA A 94 2.24 -1.28 24.41
CA ALA A 94 3.35 -2.10 24.86
C ALA A 94 3.37 -2.18 26.39
N LYS A 95 3.42 -1.03 27.07
CA LYS A 95 3.46 -0.93 28.54
C LYS A 95 3.24 0.51 29.00
N LYS A 96 3.03 0.69 30.30
CA LYS A 96 3.13 1.98 30.98
C LYS A 96 4.57 2.21 31.45
N HIS A 97 5.11 3.40 31.22
CA HIS A 97 6.43 3.78 31.70
C HIS A 97 6.38 4.19 33.18
N GLU A 98 7.54 4.29 33.85
CA GLU A 98 7.61 4.53 35.31
C GLU A 98 7.00 5.87 35.72
N ASN A 99 7.03 6.85 34.84
CA ASN A 99 6.41 8.17 35.01
C ASN A 99 4.90 8.19 34.69
N GLY A 100 4.29 7.04 34.38
CA GLY A 100 2.88 6.92 34.04
C GLY A 100 2.54 7.14 32.56
N THR A 101 3.51 7.45 31.69
CA THR A 101 3.27 7.65 30.25
C THR A 101 2.95 6.32 29.55
N ASN A 102 1.96 6.31 28.65
CA ASN A 102 1.62 5.14 27.86
C ASN A 102 2.62 4.95 26.71
N VAL A 103 3.14 3.73 26.54
CA VAL A 103 4.11 3.40 25.51
C VAL A 103 3.50 2.44 24.50
N TYR A 104 3.58 2.81 23.23
CA TYR A 104 3.12 2.02 22.11
C TYR A 104 4.29 1.56 21.25
N ILE A 105 4.16 0.40 20.60
CA ILE A 105 5.15 -0.11 19.65
C ILE A 105 4.57 -0.13 18.24
N CYS A 106 5.30 0.47 17.30
CA CYS A 106 4.93 0.44 15.89
C CYS A 106 5.39 -0.86 15.23
N ASP A 107 4.47 -1.53 14.53
CA ASP A 107 4.80 -2.77 13.84
C ASP A 107 5.62 -2.59 12.56
N VAL A 108 5.71 -1.37 12.03
CA VAL A 108 6.49 -1.05 10.83
C VAL A 108 7.93 -0.69 11.18
N CYS A 109 8.16 0.38 11.94
CA CYS A 109 9.53 0.81 12.30
C CYS A 109 10.08 0.15 13.56
N LYS A 110 9.29 -0.69 14.25
CA LYS A 110 9.67 -1.37 15.51
C LYS A 110 10.19 -0.42 16.60
N THR A 111 9.83 0.86 16.53
CA THR A 111 10.25 1.90 17.47
C THR A 111 9.14 2.16 18.49
N TRP A 112 9.54 2.48 19.73
CA TRP A 112 8.61 2.84 20.81
C TRP A 112 8.13 4.29 20.64
N ARG A 113 6.85 4.52 20.89
CA ARG A 113 6.19 5.82 20.90
C ARG A 113 5.65 6.06 22.30
N PHE A 114 6.08 7.16 22.90
CA PHE A 114 5.54 7.63 24.17
C PHE A 114 4.31 8.47 23.84
N SER A 115 3.28 8.40 24.67
CA SER A 115 2.04 9.12 24.43
C SER A 115 1.35 9.42 25.75
N ASP A 116 0.71 10.58 25.78
CA ASP A 116 -0.09 11.12 26.86
C ASP A 116 -1.58 10.75 26.79
N ILE A 117 -1.95 9.77 25.96
CA ILE A 117 -3.32 9.21 25.94
C ILE A 117 -3.69 8.75 27.35
N GLU A 118 -4.76 9.34 27.90
CA GLU A 118 -5.41 8.92 29.13
C GLU A 118 -6.37 7.74 28.85
N ASP A 119 -6.48 6.81 29.81
CA ASP A 119 -7.40 5.66 29.73
C ASP A 119 -8.87 6.08 29.94
#